data_AF-A0A1Q9JI25-F1
#
_entry.id   AF-A0A1Q9JI25-F1
#
_cell.length_a   1.000
_cell.length_b   1.000
_cell.length_c   1.000
_cell.angle_alpha   90.00
_cell.angle_beta   90.00
_cell.angle_gamma   90.00
#
_symmetry.space_group_name_H-M   'P 1'
#
loop_
_entity.id
_entity.type
_entity.pdbx_description
1 polymer ?
#
loop_
_entity_poly.entity_id
_entity_poly.type
_entity_poly.pdbx_seq_one_letter_code
_entity_poly.pdbx_strand_id
1 'polypeptide(L)'
;MVMNLLEALMIICFGLSWPISIYRSYVSRTAKGKSLFFEVFLWIGYVFGITRKILQLNAGDNINALFYLGLVFYILNIIEITVDMGLYFRNSRLDRIRDAALEAELVKGEVAEDILSSISENEDFESTK
;
A
#
# COMPACT_ATOMS: atom_id res chain seq x y z
N MET A 1 30.56 -17.49 5.64
CA MET A 1 29.55 -18.17 4.80
C MET A 1 28.13 -18.13 5.37
N VAL A 2 27.89 -18.60 6.60
CA VAL A 2 26.53 -18.69 7.19
C VAL A 2 25.81 -17.33 7.27
N MET A 3 26.51 -16.24 7.64
CA MET A 3 25.90 -14.90 7.71
C MET A 3 25.34 -14.43 6.36
N ASN A 4 26.09 -14.60 5.28
CA ASN A 4 25.66 -14.21 3.94
C ASN A 4 24.51 -15.09 3.42
N LEU A 5 24.44 -16.35 3.85
CA LEU A 5 23.34 -17.26 3.52
C LEU A 5 22.04 -16.86 4.23
N LEU A 6 22.10 -16.58 5.54
CA LEU A 6 20.93 -16.14 6.31
C LEU A 6 20.40 -14.79 5.81
N GLU A 7 21.31 -13.87 5.46
CA GLU A 7 20.95 -12.59 4.85
C GLU A 7 20.25 -12.80 3.50
N ALA A 8 20.82 -13.61 2.60
CA ALA A 8 20.23 -13.90 1.30
C ALA A 8 18.85 -14.56 1.42
N LEU A 9 18.69 -15.54 2.31
CA LEU A 9 17.40 -16.19 2.56
C LEU A 9 16.36 -15.22 3.09
N MET A 10 16.72 -14.36 4.04
CA MET A 10 15.82 -13.33 4.56
C MET A 10 15.32 -12.40 3.44
N ILE A 11 16.21 -11.92 2.57
CA ILE A 11 15.87 -11.02 1.47
C ILE A 11 15.02 -11.73 0.41
N ILE A 12 15.29 -13.01 0.13
CA ILE A 12 14.49 -13.81 -0.81
C ILE A 12 13.08 -14.00 -0.25
N CYS A 13 12.94 -14.38 1.03
CA CYS A 13 11.64 -14.53 1.68
C CYS A 13 10.86 -13.22 1.70
N PHE A 14 11.54 -12.09 1.92
CA PHE A 14 10.92 -10.78 1.81
C PHE A 14 10.52 -10.44 0.37
N GLY A 15 11.41 -10.69 -0.60
CA GLY A 15 11.17 -10.49 -2.03
C GLY A 15 9.90 -11.19 -2.48
N LEU A 16 9.76 -12.48 -2.16
CA LEU A 16 8.60 -13.28 -2.53
C LEU A 16 7.29 -12.81 -1.87
N SER A 17 7.34 -12.03 -0.78
CA SER A 17 6.13 -11.47 -0.16
C SER A 17 5.51 -10.32 -0.97
N TRP A 18 6.31 -9.60 -1.77
CA TRP A 18 5.85 -8.46 -2.56
C TRP A 18 5.00 -8.85 -3.78
N PRO A 19 5.32 -9.87 -4.60
CA PRO A 19 4.44 -10.34 -5.67
C PRO A 19 3.02 -10.64 -5.18
N ILE A 20 2.88 -11.23 -3.99
CA ILE A 20 1.59 -11.51 -3.37
C ILE A 20 0.89 -10.20 -2.95
N SER A 21 1.65 -9.25 -2.41
CA SER A 21 1.17 -7.92 -2.02
C SER A 21 0.66 -7.11 -3.23
N ILE A 22 1.42 -7.12 -4.33
CA ILE A 22 1.11 -6.47 -5.60
C ILE A 22 -0.10 -7.12 -6.25
N TYR A 23 -0.15 -8.46 -6.30
CA TYR A 23 -1.28 -9.20 -6.86
C TYR A 23 -2.58 -8.88 -6.12
N ARG A 24 -2.55 -8.89 -4.78
CA ARG A 24 -3.73 -8.52 -3.96
C ARG A 24 -4.13 -7.06 -4.19
N SER A 25 -3.17 -6.13 -4.24
CA SER A 25 -3.42 -4.72 -4.55
C SER A 25 -4.06 -4.54 -5.93
N TYR A 26 -3.58 -5.28 -6.94
CA TYR A 26 -4.09 -5.20 -8.30
C TYR A 26 -5.52 -5.78 -8.44
N VAL A 27 -5.79 -6.92 -7.79
CA VAL A 27 -7.09 -7.61 -7.86
C VAL A 27 -8.15 -6.90 -7.02
N SER A 28 -7.81 -6.43 -5.82
CA SER A 28 -8.77 -5.79 -4.91
C SER A 28 -9.25 -4.43 -5.44
N ARG A 29 -8.43 -3.74 -6.26
CA ARG A 29 -8.67 -2.36 -6.71
C ARG A 29 -9.00 -1.39 -5.57
N THR A 30 -8.56 -1.71 -4.36
CA THR A 30 -8.69 -0.87 -3.17
C THR A 30 -7.37 -0.87 -2.41
N ALA A 31 -7.00 0.29 -1.89
CA ALA A 31 -5.87 0.52 -1.01
C ALA A 31 -6.25 0.45 0.49
N LYS A 32 -7.54 0.22 0.81
CA LYS A 32 -8.01 0.12 2.20
C LYS A 32 -7.36 -1.07 2.92
N GLY A 33 -6.74 -0.79 4.08
CA GLY A 33 -6.07 -1.78 4.92
C GLY A 33 -4.58 -1.99 4.65
N LYS A 34 -3.99 -1.30 3.66
CA LYS A 34 -2.55 -1.36 3.35
C LYS A 34 -1.84 -0.10 3.88
N SER A 35 -0.74 -0.29 4.60
CA SER A 35 -0.02 0.82 5.25
C SER A 35 1.18 1.24 4.41
N LEU A 36 1.02 2.34 3.67
CA LEU A 36 2.12 2.94 2.90
C LEU A 36 3.29 3.36 3.80
N PHE A 37 3.02 3.76 5.05
CA PHE A 37 4.07 4.07 6.04
C PHE A 37 4.97 2.87 6.33
N PHE A 38 4.40 1.67 6.43
CA PHE A 38 5.18 0.46 6.64
C PHE A 38 6.08 0.15 5.44
N GLU A 39 5.57 0.34 4.23
CA GLU A 39 6.32 0.15 2.98
C GLU A 39 7.46 1.16 2.82
N VAL A 40 7.23 2.44 3.17
CA VAL A 40 8.29 3.46 3.19
C VAL A 40 9.39 3.07 4.18
N PHE A 41 9.01 2.59 5.38
CA PHE A 41 9.98 2.15 6.38
C PHE A 41 10.83 0.98 5.88
N LEU A 42 10.20 0.01 5.22
CA LEU A 42 10.91 -1.09 4.57
C LEU A 42 11.84 -0.57 3.47
N TRP A 43 11.36 0.33 2.60
CA TRP A 43 12.16 0.93 1.54
C TRP A 43 13.44 1.60 2.08
N ILE A 44 13.31 2.39 3.15
CA ILE A 44 14.44 3.03 3.83
C ILE A 44 15.39 1.98 4.43
N GLY A 45 14.85 0.94 5.07
CA GLY A 45 15.65 -0.18 5.57
C GLY A 45 16.44 -0.88 4.47
N TYR A 46 15.84 -1.04 3.28
CA TYR A 46 16.47 -1.61 2.11
C TYR A 46 17.65 -0.74 1.60
N VAL A 47 17.49 0.59 1.59
CA VAL A 47 18.57 1.53 1.23
C VAL A 47 19.77 1.41 2.17
N PHE A 48 19.53 1.30 3.49
CA PHE A 48 20.61 1.05 4.46
C PHE A 48 21.30 -0.30 4.24
N GLY A 49 20.53 -1.34 3.88
CA GLY A 49 21.07 -2.66 3.52
C GLY A 49 21.98 -2.64 2.29
N ILE A 50 21.59 -1.91 1.24
CA ILE A 50 22.42 -1.70 0.05
C ILE A 50 23.68 -0.91 0.41
N THR A 51 23.54 0.13 1.23
CA THR A 51 24.69 0.93 1.68
C THR A 51 25.72 0.07 2.42
N ARG A 52 25.27 -0.82 3.32
CA ARG A 52 26.13 -1.81 3.97
C ARG A 52 26.83 -2.72 2.96
N LYS A 53 26.12 -3.22 1.94
CA LYS A 53 26.70 -4.05 0.87
C LYS A 53 27.78 -3.28 0.10
N ILE A 54 27.55 -2.02 -0.25
CA ILE A 54 28.53 -1.17 -0.94
C ILE A 54 29.79 -1.00 -0.08
N LEU A 55 29.63 -0.74 1.23
CA LEU A 55 30.78 -0.64 2.14
C LEU A 55 31.57 -1.95 2.23
N GLN A 56 30.89 -3.10 2.26
CA GLN A 56 31.52 -4.41 2.28
C GLN A 56 32.25 -4.73 0.95
N LEU A 57 31.71 -4.27 -0.18
CA LEU A 57 32.34 -4.32 -1.50
C LEU A 57 33.65 -3.50 -1.54
N ASN A 58 33.63 -2.29 -1.00
CA ASN A 58 34.80 -1.40 -0.95
C ASN A 58 35.89 -1.90 0.00
N ALA A 59 35.52 -2.57 1.09
CA ALA A 59 36.47 -3.18 2.01
C ALA A 59 37.12 -4.46 1.46
N GLY A 60 36.65 -5.00 0.33
CA GLY A 60 37.16 -6.24 -0.27
C GLY A 60 36.83 -7.51 0.51
N ASP A 61 36.04 -7.40 1.57
CA ASP A 61 35.80 -8.48 2.52
C ASP A 61 34.61 -9.35 2.08
N ASN A 62 34.83 -10.67 2.07
CA ASN A 62 33.77 -11.69 1.94
C ASN A 62 32.92 -11.65 0.65
N ILE A 63 33.50 -11.18 -0.47
CA ILE A 63 32.85 -11.20 -1.79
C ILE A 63 32.73 -12.65 -2.29
N ASN A 64 31.53 -13.23 -2.17
CA ASN A 64 31.21 -14.59 -2.57
C ASN A 64 30.00 -14.59 -3.53
N ALA A 65 29.70 -15.70 -4.21
CA ALA A 65 28.51 -15.81 -5.06
C ALA A 65 27.20 -15.42 -4.34
N LEU A 66 27.07 -15.78 -3.05
CA LEU A 66 25.93 -15.40 -2.19
C LEU A 66 25.79 -13.89 -2.00
N PHE A 67 26.91 -13.14 -2.03
CA PHE A 67 26.89 -11.68 -1.93
C PHE A 67 26.22 -11.06 -3.16
N TYR A 68 26.61 -11.50 -4.36
CA TYR A 68 26.02 -11.04 -5.61
C TYR A 68 24.54 -11.43 -5.72
N LEU A 69 24.19 -12.65 -5.31
CA LEU A 69 22.81 -13.10 -5.25
C LEU A 69 21.98 -12.18 -4.35
N GLY A 70 22.45 -11.93 -3.12
CA GLY A 70 21.79 -11.02 -2.19
C GLY A 70 21.66 -9.59 -2.73
N LEU A 71 22.68 -9.09 -3.45
CA LEU A 71 22.65 -7.76 -4.07
C LEU A 71 21.57 -7.65 -5.15
N VAL A 72 21.44 -8.66 -6.02
CA VAL A 72 20.39 -8.72 -7.04
C VAL A 72 19.00 -8.72 -6.40
N PHE A 73 18.79 -9.54 -5.37
CA PHE A 73 17.52 -9.57 -4.65
C PHE A 73 17.24 -8.28 -3.88
N TYR A 74 18.27 -7.57 -3.41
CA TYR A 74 18.12 -6.24 -2.81
C TYR A 74 17.56 -5.22 -3.81
N ILE A 75 18.14 -5.17 -5.01
CA ILE A 75 17.70 -4.27 -6.08
C ILE A 75 16.28 -4.64 -6.52
N LEU A 76 16.01 -5.94 -6.69
CA LEU A 76 14.69 -6.44 -7.05
C LEU A 76 13.63 -6.05 -6.00
N ASN A 77 13.93 -6.20 -4.71
CA ASN A 77 13.03 -5.78 -3.63
C ASN A 77 12.74 -4.26 -3.69
N ILE A 78 13.74 -3.40 -3.86
CA ILE A 78 13.49 -1.96 -3.99
C ILE A 78 12.57 -1.65 -5.18
N ILE A 79 12.79 -2.31 -6.32
CA ILE A 79 11.94 -2.13 -7.50
C ILE A 79 10.51 -2.57 -7.20
N GLU A 80 10.33 -3.75 -6.60
CA GLU A 80 9.00 -4.28 -6.23
C GLU A 80 8.27 -3.36 -5.25
N ILE A 81 8.95 -2.88 -4.20
CA ILE A 81 8.38 -1.93 -3.23
C ILE A 81 7.97 -0.64 -3.93
N THR A 82 8.79 -0.14 -4.85
CA THR A 82 8.50 1.10 -5.58
C THR A 82 7.29 0.93 -6.50
N VAL A 83 7.17 -0.21 -7.19
CA VAL A 83 6.02 -0.54 -8.04
C VAL A 83 4.76 -0.70 -7.19
N ASP A 84 4.84 -1.39 -6.05
CA ASP A 84 3.73 -1.59 -5.13
C ASP A 84 3.22 -0.26 -4.55
N MET A 85 4.13 0.63 -4.17
CA MET A 85 3.81 1.97 -3.72
C MET A 85 3.14 2.81 -4.83
N GLY A 86 3.63 2.72 -6.08
CA GLY A 86 2.98 3.35 -7.23
C GLY A 86 1.56 2.86 -7.48
N LEU A 87 1.34 1.54 -7.37
CA LEU A 87 0.02 0.91 -7.44
C LEU A 87 -0.88 1.36 -6.28
N TYR A 88 -0.34 1.49 -5.08
CA TYR A 88 -1.06 2.02 -3.92
C TYR A 88 -1.57 3.44 -4.19
N PHE A 89 -0.74 4.35 -4.70
CA PHE A 89 -1.18 5.71 -5.03
C PHE A 89 -2.30 5.72 -6.07
N ARG A 90 -2.22 4.83 -7.07
CA ARG A 90 -3.28 4.69 -8.07
C ARG A 90 -4.59 4.23 -7.41
N ASN A 91 -4.56 3.14 -6.64
CA ASN A 91 -5.75 2.60 -6.00
C ASN A 91 -6.32 3.54 -4.92
N SER A 92 -5.48 4.26 -4.19
CA SER A 92 -5.89 5.26 -3.20
C SER A 92 -6.69 6.40 -3.84
N ARG A 93 -6.30 6.83 -5.05
CA ARG A 93 -7.08 7.82 -5.81
C ARG A 93 -8.45 7.28 -6.22
N LEU A 94 -8.54 6.01 -6.65
CA LEU A 94 -9.81 5.36 -6.99
C LEU A 94 -10.73 5.20 -5.78
N ASP A 95 -10.19 4.80 -4.63
CA ASP A 95 -10.95 4.69 -3.39
C ASP A 95 -11.50 6.04 -2.93
N ARG A 96 -10.70 7.12 -3.02
CA ARG A 96 -11.17 8.45 -2.64
C ARG A 96 -12.33 8.95 -3.50
N ILE A 97 -12.36 8.58 -4.79
CA ILE A 97 -13.47 8.92 -5.69
C ILE A 97 -14.72 8.11 -5.32
N ARG A 98 -14.57 6.82 -5.00
CA ARG A 98 -15.69 5.97 -4.56
C ARG A 98 -16.28 6.43 -3.23
N ASP A 99 -15.44 6.78 -2.27
CA ASP A 99 -15.88 7.25 -0.96
C ASP A 99 -16.62 8.60 -1.09
N ALA A 100 -16.10 9.53 -1.90
CA ALA A 100 -16.79 10.80 -2.16
C ALA A 100 -18.13 10.63 -2.90
N ALA A 101 -18.24 9.66 -3.81
CA ALA A 101 -19.50 9.37 -4.51
C ALA A 101 -20.54 8.78 -3.54
N LEU A 102 -20.11 7.89 -2.63
CA LEU A 102 -20.97 7.30 -1.62
C LEU A 102 -21.44 8.35 -0.61
N GLU A 103 -20.56 9.22 -0.14
CA GLU A 103 -20.92 10.35 0.73
C GLU A 103 -21.94 11.28 0.05
N ALA A 104 -21.77 11.60 -1.23
CA ALA A 104 -22.72 12.43 -1.98
C ALA A 104 -24.10 11.76 -2.15
N GLU A 105 -24.16 10.44 -2.27
CA GLU A 105 -25.41 9.68 -2.38
C GLU A 105 -26.14 9.61 -1.03
N LEU A 106 -25.40 9.42 0.07
CA LEU A 106 -25.95 9.46 1.43
C LEU A 106 -26.50 10.85 1.78
N VAL A 107 -25.77 11.92 1.46
CA VAL A 107 -26.24 13.30 1.67
C VAL A 107 -27.50 13.59 0.86
N LYS A 108 -27.59 13.11 -0.39
CA LYS A 108 -28.83 13.25 -1.18
C LYS A 108 -30.01 12.50 -0.56
N GLY A 109 -29.78 11.31 -0.02
CA GLY A 109 -30.78 10.52 0.68
C GLY A 109 -31.30 11.24 1.92
N GLU A 110 -30.39 11.73 2.77
CA GLU A 110 -30.71 12.47 3.99
C GLU A 110 -31.49 13.75 3.70
N VAL A 111 -31.07 14.53 2.68
CA VAL A 111 -31.80 15.73 2.24
C VAL A 111 -33.20 15.40 1.71
N ALA A 112 -33.35 14.30 0.97
CA ALA A 112 -34.66 13.89 0.47
C ALA A 112 -35.61 13.47 1.61
N GLU A 113 -35.07 12.82 2.64
CA GLU A 113 -35.83 12.39 3.82
C GLU A 113 -36.24 13.58 4.70
N ASP A 114 -35.37 14.57 4.88
CA ASP A 114 -35.68 15.84 5.55
C ASP A 114 -36.77 16.65 4.83
N ILE A 115 -36.74 16.68 3.49
CA ILE A 115 -37.78 17.34 2.70
C ILE A 115 -39.12 16.60 2.85
N LEU A 116 -39.11 15.26 2.84
CA LEU A 116 -40.32 14.46 3.00
C LEU A 116 -40.94 14.63 4.39
N SER A 117 -40.13 14.66 5.45
CA SER A 117 -40.63 14.86 6.83
C SER A 117 -41.28 16.23 6.99
N SER A 118 -40.66 17.29 6.46
CA SER A 118 -41.18 18.66 6.52
C SER A 118 -42.41 18.92 5.64
N ILE A 119 -42.61 18.16 4.56
CA ILE A 119 -43.86 18.16 3.79
C ILE A 119 -44.97 17.44 4.58
N SER A 120 -44.68 16.27 5.19
CA SER A 120 -45.68 15.55 5.98
C SER A 120 -46.17 16.33 7.21
N GLU A 121 -45.27 17.06 7.89
CA GLU A 121 -45.67 17.95 9.00
C GLU A 121 -46.60 19.08 8.55
N ASN A 122 -46.42 19.61 7.33
CA ASN A 122 -47.28 20.66 6.81
C ASN A 122 -48.65 20.13 6.36
N GLU A 123 -48.73 18.94 5.76
CA GLU A 123 -50.02 18.32 5.41
C GLU A 123 -50.85 17.98 6.66
N ASP A 124 -50.21 17.45 7.72
CA ASP A 124 -50.90 17.17 8.99
C ASP A 124 -51.44 18.46 9.65
N PHE A 125 -50.73 19.58 9.50
CA PHE A 125 -51.15 20.89 10.00
C PHE A 125 -52.30 21.51 9.17
N GLU A 126 -52.33 21.32 7.85
CA GLU A 126 -53.45 21.75 7.01
C GLU A 126 -54.71 20.89 7.22
N SER A 127 -54.57 19.59 7.48
CA SER A 127 -55.70 18.68 7.70
C SER A 127 -56.42 18.88 9.06
N THR A 128 -55.82 19.59 10.02
CA THR A 128 -56.41 19.85 11.34
C THR A 128 -57.14 21.19 11.47
N LYS A 129 -57.14 22.02 10.42
CA LYS A 129 -57.94 23.26 10.33
C LYS A 129 -59.25 23.07 9.58
#